data_AF-A0A2M6XVE4-F1
#
_entry.id   AF-A0A2M6XVE4-F1
#
_cell.length_a   1.000
_cell.length_b   1.000
_cell.length_c   1.000
_cell.angle_alpha   90.00
_cell.angle_beta   90.00
_cell.angle_gamma   90.00
#
_symmetry.space_group_name_H-M   'P 1'
#
loop_
_entity.id
_entity.type
_entity.pdbx_description
1 polymer ?
#
loop_
_entity_poly.entity_id
_entity_poly.type
_entity_poly.pdbx_seq_one_letter_code
_entity_poly.pdbx_strand_id
1 'polypeptide(L)'
;MSFYVQEINMKNKILFPVVVLLVLLAGLSAYLFWPSGQPEPASVPVAVAPLPAPIVQPAESPVAKSTPPPPVSQLPLPPLTRSDGLVLEKLGGLGINQTLMALLRPGQIIQNIVVTVDNLPRQRVPA
;
A
#
# COMPACT_ATOMS: atom_id res chain seq x y z
N MET A 1 -15.06 -56.55 -36.27
CA MET A 1 -15.58 -55.18 -36.31
C MET A 1 -15.59 -54.58 -34.89
N SER A 2 -14.43 -54.38 -34.25
CA SER A 2 -14.39 -53.78 -32.89
C SER A 2 -12.99 -53.29 -32.49
N PHE A 3 -12.40 -52.38 -33.28
CA PHE A 3 -11.16 -51.68 -32.91
C PHE A 3 -11.32 -50.16 -32.81
N TYR A 4 -12.51 -49.62 -33.09
CA TYR A 4 -12.74 -48.17 -33.16
C TYR A 4 -13.07 -47.51 -31.80
N VAL A 5 -13.41 -48.28 -30.76
CA VAL A 5 -13.91 -47.71 -29.48
C VAL A 5 -12.77 -47.27 -28.54
N GLN A 6 -11.54 -47.76 -28.73
CA GLN A 6 -10.40 -47.43 -27.86
C GLN A 6 -9.71 -46.10 -28.21
N GLU A 7 -9.81 -45.62 -29.45
CA GLU A 7 -9.05 -44.45 -29.91
C GLU A 7 -9.62 -43.12 -29.38
N ILE A 8 -10.91 -43.08 -29.03
CA ILE A 8 -11.59 -41.87 -28.54
C ILE A 8 -11.22 -41.58 -27.07
N ASN A 9 -10.90 -42.62 -26.28
CA ASN A 9 -10.69 -42.48 -24.84
C ASN A 9 -9.27 -42.02 -24.47
N MET A 10 -8.24 -42.38 -25.24
CA MET A 10 -6.85 -41.94 -25.00
C MET A 10 -6.65 -40.47 -25.38
N LYS A 11 -7.30 -39.99 -26.44
CA LYS A 11 -7.18 -38.62 -26.93
C LYS A 11 -7.60 -37.61 -25.87
N ASN A 12 -8.72 -37.84 -25.18
CA ASN A 12 -9.22 -36.92 -24.14
C ASN A 12 -8.35 -36.93 -22.87
N LYS A 13 -7.76 -38.10 -22.54
CA LYS A 13 -6.85 -38.26 -21.39
C LYS A 13 -5.50 -37.58 -21.61
N ILE A 14 -5.04 -37.45 -22.85
CA ILE A 14 -3.80 -36.74 -23.21
C ILE A 14 -4.10 -35.27 -23.54
N LEU A 15 -5.27 -34.97 -24.10
CA LEU A 15 -5.72 -33.61 -24.40
C LEU A 15 -5.82 -32.78 -23.11
N PHE A 16 -6.37 -33.34 -22.04
CA PHE A 16 -6.51 -32.63 -20.77
C PHE A 16 -5.16 -32.12 -20.20
N PRO A 17 -4.13 -32.96 -19.98
CA PRO A 17 -2.84 -32.48 -19.48
C PRO A 17 -2.12 -31.56 -20.49
N VAL A 18 -2.28 -31.76 -21.79
CA VAL A 18 -1.71 -30.86 -22.82
C VAL A 18 -2.36 -29.47 -22.77
N VAL A 19 -3.68 -29.41 -22.63
CA VAL A 19 -4.41 -28.14 -22.47
C VAL A 19 -4.02 -27.45 -21.17
N VAL A 20 -3.92 -28.19 -20.06
CA VAL A 20 -3.46 -27.65 -18.78
C VAL A 20 -2.04 -27.09 -18.91
N LEU A 21 -1.13 -27.82 -19.57
CA LEU A 21 0.23 -27.35 -19.81
C LEU A 21 0.28 -26.08 -20.66
N LEU A 22 -0.52 -26.00 -21.72
CA LEU A 22 -0.63 -24.80 -22.56
C LEU A 22 -1.17 -23.60 -21.78
N VAL A 23 -2.20 -23.79 -20.94
CA VAL A 23 -2.76 -22.73 -20.09
C VAL A 23 -1.73 -22.25 -19.08
N LEU A 24 -0.98 -23.15 -18.44
CA LEU A 24 0.09 -22.79 -17.52
C LEU A 24 1.21 -22.01 -18.21
N LEU A 25 1.63 -22.45 -19.40
CA LEU A 25 2.66 -21.75 -20.18
C LEU A 25 2.18 -20.36 -20.64
N ALA A 26 0.93 -20.23 -21.05
CA ALA A 26 0.33 -18.96 -21.44
C ALA A 26 0.19 -18.01 -20.24
N GLY A 27 -0.25 -18.51 -19.08
CA GLY A 27 -0.33 -17.72 -17.84
C GLY A 27 1.04 -17.25 -17.36
N LEU A 28 2.04 -18.13 -17.40
CA LEU A 28 3.42 -17.79 -17.02
C LEU A 28 4.04 -16.76 -17.96
N SER A 29 3.85 -16.92 -19.26
CA SER A 29 4.35 -15.94 -20.23
C SER A 29 3.61 -14.60 -20.12
N ALA A 30 2.30 -14.59 -19.92
CA ALA A 30 1.56 -13.36 -19.64
C ALA A 30 2.04 -12.66 -18.37
N TYR A 31 2.36 -13.42 -17.31
CA TYR A 31 2.90 -12.87 -16.06
C TYR A 31 4.31 -12.28 -16.25
N LEU A 32 5.21 -13.01 -16.91
CA LEU A 32 6.59 -12.58 -17.13
C LEU A 32 6.71 -11.41 -18.11
N PHE A 33 5.84 -11.36 -19.12
CA PHE A 33 5.79 -10.27 -20.10
C PHE A 33 4.82 -9.15 -19.73
N TRP A 34 4.24 -9.16 -18.52
CA TRP A 34 3.35 -8.10 -18.08
C TRP A 34 4.12 -6.78 -17.96
N PRO A 35 3.82 -5.75 -18.77
CA PRO A 35 4.57 -4.51 -18.76
C PRO A 35 4.39 -3.81 -17.41
N SER A 36 5.46 -3.76 -16.62
CA SER A 36 5.52 -3.03 -15.36
C SER A 36 5.95 -1.58 -15.61
N GLY A 37 5.35 -0.93 -16.60
CA GLY A 37 5.66 0.45 -16.96
C GLY A 37 5.09 1.40 -15.92
N GLN A 38 5.94 2.00 -15.09
CA GLN A 38 5.57 3.26 -14.45
C GLN A 38 5.55 4.35 -15.51
N PRO A 39 4.51 5.19 -15.58
CA PRO A 39 4.57 6.42 -16.37
C PRO A 39 5.78 7.24 -15.87
N GLU A 40 6.71 7.52 -16.78
CA GLU A 40 7.81 8.44 -16.49
C GLU A 40 7.21 9.79 -16.08
N PRO A 41 7.57 10.36 -14.91
CA PRO A 41 7.05 11.64 -14.49
C PRO A 41 7.40 12.69 -15.56
N ALA A 42 6.38 13.20 -16.24
CA ALA A 42 6.55 14.33 -17.13
C ALA A 42 7.19 15.47 -16.32
N SER A 43 8.36 15.93 -16.78
CA SER A 43 9.06 17.06 -16.19
C SER A 43 8.24 18.32 -16.45
N VAL A 44 7.29 18.62 -15.57
CA VAL A 44 6.59 19.90 -15.57
C VAL A 44 7.60 20.99 -15.19
N PRO A 45 7.76 22.05 -15.99
CA PRO A 45 8.57 23.19 -15.59
C PRO A 45 7.96 23.77 -14.31
N VAL A 46 8.75 23.77 -13.24
CA VAL A 46 8.37 24.38 -11.97
C VAL A 46 8.31 25.88 -12.19
N ALA A 47 7.10 26.43 -12.31
CA ALA A 47 6.90 27.86 -12.19
C ALA A 47 7.33 28.28 -10.79
N VAL A 48 8.35 29.12 -10.70
CA VAL A 48 8.82 29.70 -9.43
C VAL A 48 7.71 30.61 -8.92
N ALA A 49 7.00 30.15 -7.88
CA ALA A 49 6.08 30.99 -7.14
C ALA A 49 6.88 32.12 -6.45
N PRO A 50 6.34 33.36 -6.38
CA PRO A 50 6.96 34.43 -5.64
C PRO A 50 7.19 34.02 -4.18
N LEU A 51 8.36 34.36 -3.62
CA LEU A 51 8.63 34.12 -2.20
C LEU A 51 7.55 34.81 -1.35
N PRO A 52 6.96 34.11 -0.36
CA PRO A 52 6.06 34.75 0.59
C PRO A 52 6.76 35.90 1.30
N ALA A 53 6.07 37.02 1.44
CA ALA A 53 6.56 38.14 2.24
C ALA A 53 6.88 37.69 3.67
N PRO A 54 7.91 38.27 4.33
CA PRO A 54 8.24 37.94 5.71
C PRO A 54 7.01 38.12 6.62
N ILE A 55 6.58 37.03 7.24
CA ILE A 55 5.49 37.05 8.20
C ILE A 55 6.05 37.66 9.50
N VAL A 56 5.52 38.82 9.88
CA VAL A 56 5.75 39.40 11.21
C VAL A 56 5.13 38.44 12.23
N GLN A 57 5.96 37.86 13.10
CA GLN A 57 5.51 37.01 14.18
C GLN A 57 4.77 37.87 15.23
N PRO A 58 3.49 37.60 15.52
CA PRO A 58 2.82 38.23 16.67
C PRO A 58 3.51 37.81 17.97
N ALA A 59 3.58 38.74 18.92
CA ALA A 59 4.12 38.48 20.26
C ALA A 59 3.42 37.27 20.92
N GLU A 60 4.20 36.44 21.62
CA GLU A 60 3.71 35.24 22.29
C GLU A 60 2.62 35.59 23.31
N SER A 61 1.41 35.05 23.11
CA SER A 61 0.34 35.09 24.11
C SER A 61 0.61 34.05 25.21
N PRO A 62 0.23 34.31 26.47
CA PRO A 62 0.44 33.37 27.57
C PRO A 62 -0.26 32.03 27.30
N VAL A 63 0.51 30.93 27.30
CA VAL A 63 -0.01 29.58 27.16
C VAL A 63 -0.89 29.26 28.38
N ALA A 64 -2.17 28.95 28.14
CA ALA A 64 -3.02 28.38 29.17
C ALA A 64 -2.42 27.05 29.63
N LYS A 65 -2.13 26.92 30.94
CA LYS A 65 -1.59 25.68 31.53
C LYS A 65 -2.62 24.56 31.39
N SER A 66 -2.46 23.71 30.39
CA SER A 66 -3.17 22.44 30.34
C SER A 66 -2.65 21.52 31.45
N THR A 67 -3.57 20.82 32.12
CA THR A 67 -3.24 19.78 33.10
C THR A 67 -2.31 18.75 32.45
N PRO A 68 -1.21 18.34 33.10
CA PRO A 68 -0.33 17.31 32.57
C PRO A 68 -1.12 16.04 32.26
N PRO A 69 -0.92 15.41 31.09
CA PRO A 69 -1.51 14.11 30.83
C PRO A 69 -1.06 13.09 31.89
N PRO A 70 -1.89 12.07 32.20
CA PRO A 70 -1.51 11.03 33.13
C PRO A 70 -0.21 10.33 32.67
N PRO A 71 0.61 9.83 33.62
CA PRO A 71 1.87 9.17 33.29
C PRO A 71 1.59 7.95 32.40
N VAL A 72 1.95 8.08 31.13
CA VAL A 72 1.94 6.97 30.17
C VAL A 72 3.09 6.03 30.49
N SER A 73 2.80 4.73 30.47
CA SER A 73 3.80 3.68 30.70
C SER A 73 4.99 3.89 29.77
N GLN A 74 6.18 4.09 30.34
CA GLN A 74 7.42 4.40 29.61
C GLN A 74 8.03 3.17 28.93
N LEU A 75 7.23 2.14 28.65
CA LEU A 75 7.71 1.01 27.86
C LEU A 75 8.21 1.57 26.52
N PRO A 76 9.47 1.27 26.12
CA PRO A 76 10.00 1.75 24.86
C PRO A 76 9.03 1.40 23.74
N LEU A 77 8.53 2.40 23.04
CA LEU A 77 7.68 2.15 21.89
C LEU A 77 8.49 1.31 20.89
N PRO A 78 7.92 0.20 20.38
CA PRO A 78 8.60 -0.57 19.36
C PRO A 78 8.89 0.35 18.16
N PRO A 79 10.03 0.13 17.47
CA PRO A 79 10.36 0.93 16.29
C PRO A 79 9.22 0.83 15.27
N LEU A 80 8.92 1.93 14.58
CA LEU A 80 7.76 2.02 13.68
C LEU A 80 7.72 0.89 12.64
N THR A 81 8.89 0.41 12.19
CA THR A 81 9.05 -0.75 11.29
C THR A 81 8.51 -2.07 11.86
N ARG A 82 8.33 -2.18 13.17
CA ARG A 82 7.76 -3.34 13.87
C ARG A 82 6.29 -3.15 14.24
N SER A 83 5.78 -1.92 14.26
CA SER A 83 4.37 -1.61 14.57
C SER A 83 3.41 -2.03 13.46
N ASP A 84 3.88 -2.00 12.21
CA ASP A 84 3.07 -2.38 11.04
C ASP A 84 2.60 -3.85 11.09
N GLY A 85 3.39 -4.76 11.67
CA GLY A 85 3.04 -6.17 11.76
C GLY A 85 1.78 -6.43 12.59
N LEU A 86 1.65 -5.75 13.73
CA LEU A 86 0.44 -5.84 14.57
C LEU A 86 -0.78 -5.28 13.84
N VAL A 87 -0.61 -4.19 13.09
CA VAL A 87 -1.68 -3.58 12.31
C VAL A 87 -2.14 -4.53 11.20
N LEU A 88 -1.20 -5.10 10.44
CA LEU A 88 -1.45 -6.08 9.38
C LEU A 88 -2.18 -7.32 9.91
N GLU A 89 -1.79 -7.84 11.08
CA GLU A 89 -2.46 -8.96 11.72
C GLU A 89 -3.93 -8.64 12.03
N LYS A 90 -4.21 -7.47 12.61
CA LYS A 90 -5.59 -7.06 12.91
C LYS A 90 -6.40 -6.78 11.64
N LEU A 91 -5.79 -6.20 10.61
CA LEU A 91 -6.44 -6.01 9.31
C LEU A 91 -6.80 -7.33 8.64
N GLY A 92 -5.93 -8.35 8.75
CA GLY A 92 -6.23 -9.71 8.29
C GLY A 92 -7.41 -10.32 9.05
N GLY A 93 -7.50 -10.08 10.36
CA GLY A 93 -8.62 -10.53 11.20
C GLY A 93 -9.95 -9.84 10.91
N LEU A 94 -9.95 -8.67 10.27
CA LEU A 94 -11.15 -7.94 9.85
C LEU A 94 -11.77 -8.47 8.55
N GLY A 95 -11.17 -9.49 7.91
CA GLY A 95 -11.65 -10.03 6.64
C GLY A 95 -11.42 -9.09 5.46
N ILE A 96 -10.43 -8.21 5.54
CA ILE A 96 -10.02 -7.35 4.42
C ILE A 96 -9.55 -8.26 3.28
N ASN A 97 -10.11 -8.05 2.08
CA ASN A 97 -9.76 -8.84 0.91
C ASN A 97 -8.29 -8.64 0.50
N GLN A 98 -7.72 -9.64 -0.19
CA GLN A 98 -6.32 -9.59 -0.64
C GLN A 98 -6.05 -8.39 -1.57
N THR A 99 -7.05 -7.94 -2.32
CA THR A 99 -6.97 -6.79 -3.22
C THR A 99 -6.75 -5.48 -2.46
N LEU A 100 -7.48 -5.23 -1.37
CA LEU A 100 -7.25 -4.06 -0.53
C LEU A 100 -5.91 -4.18 0.20
N MET A 101 -5.51 -5.37 0.65
CA MET A 101 -4.17 -5.58 1.21
C MET A 101 -3.05 -5.24 0.22
N ALA A 102 -3.24 -5.46 -1.08
CA ALA A 102 -2.26 -5.09 -2.11
C ALA A 102 -2.12 -3.57 -2.30
N LEU A 103 -3.11 -2.78 -1.90
CA LEU A 103 -3.02 -1.31 -1.91
C LEU A 103 -2.22 -0.78 -0.71
N LEU A 104 -2.18 -1.53 0.39
CA LEU A 104 -1.34 -1.18 1.52
C LEU A 104 0.10 -1.62 1.22
N ARG A 105 1.06 -0.69 1.29
CA ARG A 105 2.47 -1.03 1.21
C ARG A 105 2.91 -1.63 2.56
N PRO A 106 3.20 -2.94 2.65
CA PRO A 106 3.58 -3.57 3.91
C PRO A 106 4.88 -2.94 4.43
N GLY A 107 4.92 -2.56 5.71
CA GLY A 107 6.10 -1.95 6.34
C GLY A 107 6.22 -0.42 6.19
N GLN A 108 5.27 0.24 5.52
CA GLN A 108 5.18 1.72 5.47
C GLN A 108 3.79 2.26 5.85
N ILE A 109 2.92 1.45 6.48
CA ILE A 109 1.54 1.84 6.77
C ILE A 109 1.52 2.97 7.80
N ILE A 110 2.13 2.75 8.97
CA ILE A 110 2.16 3.75 10.04
C ILE A 110 2.99 4.97 9.61
N GLN A 111 4.09 4.76 8.87
CA GLN A 111 4.93 5.86 8.41
C GLN A 111 4.17 6.79 7.46
N ASN A 112 3.41 6.25 6.51
CA ASN A 112 2.62 7.06 5.58
C ASN A 112 1.50 7.81 6.29
N ILE A 113 0.86 7.20 7.32
CA ILE A 113 -0.15 7.89 8.14
C ILE A 113 0.49 9.08 8.86
N VAL A 114 1.61 8.88 9.55
CA VAL A 114 2.32 9.95 10.28
C VAL A 114 2.73 11.07 9.34
N VAL A 115 3.34 10.74 8.20
CA VAL A 115 3.73 11.72 7.18
C VAL A 115 2.51 12.48 6.66
N THR A 116 1.38 11.81 6.43
CA THR A 116 0.17 12.49 5.96
C THR A 116 -0.35 13.46 7.02
N VAL A 117 -0.43 13.03 8.28
CA VAL A 117 -0.87 13.88 9.41
C VAL A 117 0.06 15.07 9.59
N ASP A 118 1.37 14.87 9.51
CA ASP A 118 2.36 15.94 9.67
C ASP A 118 2.32 16.94 8.50
N ASN A 119 1.96 16.47 7.31
CA ASN A 119 1.78 17.30 6.11
C ASN A 119 0.40 17.94 5.98
N LEU A 120 -0.51 17.77 6.95
CA LEU A 120 -1.80 18.46 6.89
C LEU A 120 -1.61 19.97 7.13
N PRO A 121 -2.26 20.83 6.33
CA PRO A 121 -2.23 22.26 6.55
C PRO A 121 -2.85 22.55 7.92
N ARG A 122 -2.02 23.05 8.85
CA ARG A 122 -2.49 23.42 10.18
C ARG A 122 -3.38 24.64 10.05
N GLN A 123 -4.69 24.47 10.27
CA GLN A 123 -5.55 25.61 10.56
C GLN A 123 -5.05 26.22 11.87
N ARG A 124 -4.39 27.37 11.75
CA ARG A 124 -4.15 28.24 12.89
C ARG A 124 -5.54 28.73 13.32
N VAL A 125 -6.10 28.09 14.34
CA VAL A 125 -7.28 28.63 14.99
C VAL A 125 -6.86 29.99 15.55
N PRO A 126 -7.48 31.11 15.12
CA PRO A 126 -7.27 32.36 15.82
C PRO A 126 -7.68 32.12 17.28
N ALA A 127 -6.77 32.47 18.19
CA ALA A 127 -7.02 32.41 19.63
C ALA A 127 -8.11 33.42 20.02
#